data_AF-A0A9W4U4U0-F1
#
_entry.id   AF-A0A9W4U4U0-F1
#
_cell.length_a   1.000
_cell.length_b   1.000
_cell.length_c   1.000
_cell.angle_alpha   90.00
_cell.angle_beta   90.00
_cell.angle_gamma   90.00
#
_symmetry.space_group_name_H-M   'P 1'
#
loop_
_entity.id
_entity.type
_entity.pdbx_description
1 polymer ?
#
loop_
_entity_poly.entity_id
_entity_poly.type
_entity_poly.pdbx_seq_one_letter_code
_entity_poly.pdbx_strand_id
1 'polypeptide(L)'
;MSQMYKPLPVEEDAVASRDTSTDHSSDEKFEWRTNKRRTLRSIANSNIAWIIQTAMFSVSVTLFAVTMCSRASENVTKVPTTWSPVNEAIKYEIKHFDLAPIPDGPFVGKGDDVDAMWEWATDGIPDTMVTKSELLKMNMDPTGALEVTDPKTGRHGYRVAIEVFHQLHCLNLLRQANHKAHYAPLGGDTAAEPEDLHGHLDHCIDALRQFVMCQGDTNVFPFRFPFNDGDPWPDYSSPRMCRNFDKIRDWAVEHGVERGVDEPEH
;
A
#
# COMPACT_ATOMS: atom_id res chain seq x y z
N MET A 1 60.26 4.29 26.44
CA MET A 1 60.98 3.05 26.75
C MET A 1 61.03 2.21 25.48
N SER A 2 62.12 2.34 24.73
CA SER A 2 62.38 1.63 23.48
C SER A 2 63.18 0.37 23.77
N GLN A 3 62.65 -0.80 23.43
CA GLN A 3 63.48 -2.00 23.32
C GLN A 3 63.76 -2.28 21.84
N MET A 4 65.03 -2.02 21.47
CA MET A 4 65.70 -2.50 20.28
C MET A 4 65.74 -4.02 20.29
N TYR A 5 65.37 -4.64 19.17
CA TYR A 5 65.63 -6.05 18.89
C TYR A 5 66.86 -6.18 17.96
N LYS A 6 67.74 -7.13 18.29
CA LYS A 6 69.09 -7.35 17.73
C LYS A 6 69.08 -8.36 16.57
N PRO A 7 69.97 -8.22 15.57
CA PRO A 7 70.19 -9.21 14.52
C PRO A 7 71.19 -10.30 14.97
N LEU A 8 71.08 -11.50 14.37
CA LEU A 8 72.02 -12.63 14.53
C LEU A 8 72.23 -13.35 13.17
N PRO A 9 73.34 -14.09 13.00
CA PRO A 9 74.32 -13.81 11.95
C PRO A 9 74.34 -14.81 10.78
N VAL A 10 75.12 -14.43 9.78
CA VAL A 10 75.53 -15.19 8.58
C VAL A 10 76.55 -16.26 8.97
N GLU A 11 76.42 -17.47 8.41
CA GLU A 11 77.53 -18.41 8.24
C GLU A 11 77.87 -18.51 6.75
N GLU A 12 79.06 -18.02 6.40
CA GLU A 12 79.80 -18.41 5.20
C GLU A 12 80.55 -19.70 5.53
N ASP A 13 80.51 -20.69 4.64
CA ASP A 13 81.51 -21.75 4.66
C ASP A 13 81.99 -22.12 3.24
N ALA A 14 83.29 -21.87 3.07
CA ALA A 14 84.30 -22.70 2.44
C ALA A 14 84.22 -23.05 0.94
N VAL A 15 85.13 -22.41 0.22
CA VAL A 15 85.70 -22.81 -1.07
C VAL A 15 86.41 -24.18 -0.97
N ALA A 16 86.16 -25.07 -1.91
CA ALA A 16 87.08 -26.14 -2.28
C ALA A 16 87.12 -26.29 -3.81
N SER A 17 88.32 -26.17 -4.37
CA SER A 17 88.65 -26.24 -5.79
C SER A 17 88.74 -27.68 -6.30
N ARG A 18 88.34 -27.90 -7.56
CA ARG A 18 89.03 -28.84 -8.47
C ARG A 18 88.64 -28.59 -9.93
N ASP A 19 89.66 -28.30 -10.74
CA ASP A 19 89.66 -28.26 -12.20
C ASP A 19 89.12 -29.55 -12.83
N THR A 20 88.41 -29.45 -13.95
CA THR A 20 88.93 -29.90 -15.27
C THR A 20 87.92 -29.65 -16.40
N SER A 21 88.35 -28.80 -17.34
CA SER A 21 88.22 -28.90 -18.81
C SER A 21 86.90 -29.30 -19.50
N THR A 22 86.52 -28.41 -20.43
CA THR A 22 85.94 -28.66 -21.78
C THR A 22 84.55 -29.29 -21.87
N ASP A 23 83.54 -28.52 -22.31
CA ASP A 23 83.03 -28.57 -23.70
C ASP A 23 81.98 -27.46 -23.95
N HIS A 24 82.31 -26.51 -24.83
CA HIS A 24 81.47 -25.37 -25.21
C HIS A 24 80.58 -25.76 -26.39
N SER A 25 79.38 -26.34 -26.14
CA SER A 25 78.38 -26.52 -27.23
C SER A 25 76.96 -26.90 -26.80
N SER A 26 76.77 -27.58 -25.65
CA SER A 26 75.46 -28.19 -25.31
C SER A 26 74.54 -27.36 -24.41
N ASP A 27 75.04 -26.37 -23.67
CA ASP A 27 74.26 -25.68 -22.63
C ASP A 27 73.33 -24.58 -23.15
N GLU A 28 73.69 -23.84 -24.20
CA GLU A 28 72.82 -22.78 -24.75
C GLU A 28 71.49 -23.31 -25.30
N LYS A 29 71.49 -24.55 -25.81
CA LYS A 29 70.30 -25.18 -26.41
C LYS A 29 69.32 -25.72 -25.36
N PHE A 30 69.82 -26.06 -24.17
CA PHE A 30 69.00 -26.53 -23.04
C PHE A 30 68.36 -25.36 -22.29
N GLU A 31 69.09 -24.27 -22.07
CA GLU A 31 68.55 -23.03 -21.50
C GLU A 31 67.49 -22.36 -22.41
N TRP A 32 67.71 -22.35 -23.73
CA TRP A 32 66.69 -21.85 -24.67
C TRP A 32 65.36 -22.62 -24.54
N ARG A 33 65.42 -23.95 -24.33
CA ARG A 33 64.23 -24.83 -24.29
C ARG A 33 63.46 -24.70 -22.98
N THR A 34 64.16 -24.53 -21.86
CA THR A 34 63.55 -24.32 -20.55
C THR A 34 62.97 -22.91 -20.44
N ASN A 35 63.64 -21.90 -20.97
CA ASN A 35 63.18 -20.52 -20.93
C ASN A 35 61.92 -20.32 -21.78
N LYS A 36 61.84 -20.92 -22.98
CA LYS A 36 60.64 -20.89 -23.86
C LYS A 36 59.43 -21.60 -23.23
N ARG A 37 59.65 -22.70 -22.50
CA ARG A 37 58.60 -23.39 -21.72
C ARG A 37 58.14 -22.57 -20.51
N ARG A 38 59.05 -21.80 -19.88
CA ARG A 38 58.73 -20.90 -18.76
C ARG A 38 57.98 -19.66 -19.22
N THR A 39 58.32 -19.08 -20.38
CA THR A 39 57.58 -17.97 -20.99
C THR A 39 56.21 -18.40 -21.51
N LEU A 40 56.09 -19.55 -22.17
CA LEU A 40 54.80 -20.09 -22.62
C LEU A 40 53.87 -20.42 -21.44
N ARG A 41 54.39 -20.99 -20.33
CA ARG A 41 53.63 -21.18 -19.08
C ARG A 41 53.25 -19.85 -18.41
N SER A 42 54.14 -18.85 -18.42
CA SER A 42 53.87 -17.52 -17.87
C SER A 42 52.79 -16.75 -18.66
N ILE A 43 52.84 -16.80 -19.99
CA ILE A 43 51.86 -16.18 -20.89
C ILE A 43 50.51 -16.94 -20.82
N ALA A 44 50.52 -18.27 -20.78
CA ALA A 44 49.30 -19.07 -20.61
C ALA A 44 48.64 -18.80 -19.25
N ASN A 45 49.41 -18.69 -18.16
CA ASN A 45 48.90 -18.34 -16.84
C ASN A 45 48.37 -16.89 -16.78
N SER A 46 49.00 -15.97 -17.51
CA SER A 46 48.53 -14.58 -17.65
C SER A 46 47.17 -14.51 -18.36
N ASN A 47 47.00 -15.24 -19.47
CA ASN A 47 45.73 -15.27 -20.21
C ASN A 47 44.60 -15.92 -19.39
N ILE A 48 44.89 -16.96 -18.61
CA ILE A 48 43.92 -17.57 -17.69
C ILE A 48 43.50 -16.57 -16.60
N ALA A 49 44.43 -15.79 -16.05
CA ALA A 49 44.10 -14.76 -15.06
C ALA A 49 43.17 -13.68 -15.64
N TRP A 50 43.40 -13.22 -16.88
CA TRP A 50 42.51 -12.27 -17.55
C TRP A 50 41.12 -12.85 -17.84
N ILE A 51 41.03 -14.12 -18.22
CA ILE A 51 39.75 -14.82 -18.42
C ILE A 51 38.97 -14.89 -17.10
N ILE A 52 39.65 -15.25 -15.99
CA ILE A 52 39.04 -15.30 -14.66
C ILE A 52 38.56 -13.91 -14.22
N GLN A 53 39.39 -12.87 -14.39
CA GLN A 53 39.00 -11.50 -14.02
C GLN A 53 37.82 -11.00 -14.86
N THR A 54 37.79 -11.29 -16.16
CA THR A 54 36.68 -10.92 -17.05
C THR A 54 35.39 -11.65 -16.65
N ALA A 55 35.49 -12.94 -16.30
CA ALA A 55 34.34 -13.71 -15.80
C ALA A 55 33.82 -13.16 -14.47
N MET A 56 34.71 -12.87 -13.51
CA MET A 56 34.33 -12.28 -12.21
C MET A 56 33.72 -10.88 -12.36
N PHE A 57 34.26 -10.06 -13.25
CA PHE A 57 33.70 -8.74 -13.57
C PHE A 57 32.31 -8.87 -14.20
N SER A 58 32.14 -9.77 -15.17
CA SER A 58 30.84 -10.03 -15.80
C SER A 58 29.80 -10.48 -14.78
N VAL A 59 30.15 -11.43 -13.89
CA VAL A 59 29.28 -11.89 -12.81
C VAL A 59 28.91 -10.73 -11.87
N SER A 60 29.89 -9.89 -11.51
CA SER A 60 29.66 -8.73 -10.63
C SER A 60 28.74 -7.70 -11.27
N VAL A 61 28.91 -7.42 -12.57
CA VAL A 61 28.04 -6.50 -13.32
C VAL A 61 26.62 -7.06 -13.43
N THR A 62 26.46 -8.36 -13.69
CA THR A 62 25.12 -8.99 -13.71
C THR A 62 24.46 -8.98 -12.34
N LEU A 63 25.19 -9.28 -11.26
CA LEU A 63 24.65 -9.21 -9.90
C LEU A 63 24.25 -7.77 -9.55
N PHE A 64 25.07 -6.78 -9.93
CA PHE A 64 24.77 -5.36 -9.72
C PHE A 64 23.54 -4.92 -10.53
N ALA A 65 23.43 -5.31 -11.80
CA ALA A 65 22.29 -5.01 -12.65
C ALA A 65 21.01 -5.67 -12.13
N VAL A 66 21.05 -6.95 -11.74
CA VAL A 66 19.91 -7.65 -11.13
C VAL A 66 19.49 -6.98 -9.82
N THR A 67 20.45 -6.58 -8.98
CA THR A 67 20.16 -5.87 -7.71
C THR A 67 19.58 -4.48 -7.96
N MET A 68 20.02 -3.77 -9.00
CA MET A 68 19.47 -2.48 -9.38
C MET A 68 18.06 -2.61 -9.94
N CYS A 69 17.80 -3.62 -10.79
CA CYS A 69 16.48 -3.90 -11.32
C CYS A 69 15.51 -4.39 -10.24
N SER A 70 15.96 -5.22 -9.30
CA SER A 70 15.12 -5.67 -8.18
C SER A 70 14.80 -4.54 -7.21
N ARG A 71 15.73 -3.60 -7.00
CA ARG A 71 15.50 -2.36 -6.22
C ARG A 71 14.61 -1.36 -6.92
N ALA A 72 14.75 -1.18 -8.24
CA ALA A 72 13.83 -0.34 -9.01
C ALA A 72 12.40 -0.94 -9.05
N SER A 73 12.30 -2.26 -8.90
CA SER A 73 11.06 -3.00 -8.70
C SER A 73 10.66 -3.12 -7.22
N GLU A 74 11.26 -2.35 -6.29
CA GLU A 74 10.72 -2.25 -4.93
C GLU A 74 9.32 -1.66 -4.99
N ASN A 75 8.39 -2.61 -4.99
CA ASN A 75 6.97 -2.58 -4.79
C ASN A 75 6.40 -1.21 -4.40
N VAL A 76 5.66 -0.60 -5.32
CA VAL A 76 4.46 0.14 -4.91
C VAL A 76 3.63 -0.85 -4.10
N THR A 77 3.67 -0.73 -2.77
CA THR A 77 2.85 -1.52 -1.87
C THR A 77 1.40 -1.17 -2.16
N LYS A 78 0.76 -1.93 -3.05
CA LYS A 78 -0.67 -1.83 -3.28
C LYS A 78 -1.34 -2.21 -1.97
N VAL A 79 -2.07 -1.27 -1.38
CA VAL A 79 -2.94 -1.56 -0.23
C VAL A 79 -3.85 -2.72 -0.65
N PRO A 80 -3.81 -3.87 0.04
CA PRO A 80 -4.66 -5.00 -0.31
C PRO A 80 -6.12 -4.57 -0.26
N THR A 81 -6.87 -4.88 -1.33
CA THR A 81 -8.31 -4.61 -1.41
C THR A 81 -9.00 -5.89 -1.83
N THR A 82 -10.14 -6.19 -1.22
CA THR A 82 -11.07 -7.18 -1.77
C THR A 82 -11.58 -6.69 -3.12
N TRP A 83 -11.97 -7.62 -4.00
CA TRP A 83 -12.54 -7.21 -5.27
C TRP A 83 -13.90 -6.55 -5.05
N SER A 84 -14.10 -5.38 -5.65
CA SER A 84 -15.36 -4.65 -5.72
C SER A 84 -15.41 -3.93 -7.07
N PRO A 85 -16.59 -3.71 -7.67
CA PRO A 85 -16.70 -2.97 -8.92
C PRO A 85 -16.12 -1.54 -8.83
N VAL A 86 -16.19 -0.89 -7.66
CA VAL A 86 -15.66 0.47 -7.46
C VAL A 86 -14.13 0.56 -7.38
N ASN A 87 -13.41 -0.57 -7.40
CA ASN A 87 -11.95 -0.58 -7.22
C ASN A 87 -11.19 0.26 -8.25
N GLU A 88 -11.73 0.44 -9.46
CA GLU A 88 -11.13 1.29 -10.50
C GLU A 88 -11.16 2.78 -10.18
N ALA A 89 -12.14 3.22 -9.39
CA ALA A 89 -12.31 4.59 -8.94
C ALA A 89 -11.41 4.94 -7.75
N ILE A 90 -10.83 3.93 -7.08
CA ILE A 90 -9.98 4.15 -5.91
C ILE A 90 -8.74 4.96 -6.32
N LYS A 91 -8.71 6.19 -5.83
CA LYS A 91 -7.53 7.06 -5.80
C LYS A 91 -7.18 7.35 -4.36
N TYR A 92 -5.89 7.37 -4.07
CA TYR A 92 -5.40 7.70 -2.74
C TYR A 92 -4.93 9.14 -2.69
N GLU A 93 -5.21 9.81 -1.57
CA GLU A 93 -4.78 11.18 -1.31
C GLU A 93 -4.38 11.35 0.15
N ILE A 94 -3.45 12.27 0.39
CA ILE A 94 -3.06 12.64 1.75
C ILE A 94 -4.01 13.74 2.23
N LYS A 95 -4.69 13.49 3.34
CA LYS A 95 -5.54 14.48 4.03
C LYS A 95 -4.98 14.80 5.41
N HIS A 96 -5.38 15.96 5.91
CA HIS A 96 -5.19 16.37 7.30
C HIS A 96 -6.60 16.62 7.84
N PHE A 97 -6.90 16.14 9.04
CA PHE A 97 -8.19 16.45 9.64
C PHE A 97 -8.06 17.75 10.44
N ASP A 98 -9.07 18.59 10.30
CA ASP A 98 -9.27 19.77 11.13
C ASP A 98 -10.40 19.46 12.10
N LEU A 99 -10.03 19.07 13.32
CA LEU A 99 -10.97 18.68 14.38
C LEU A 99 -10.77 19.61 15.57
N ALA A 100 -11.20 20.86 15.40
CA ALA A 100 -11.26 21.81 16.50
C ALA A 100 -12.20 21.32 17.61
N PRO A 101 -11.97 21.69 18.90
CA PRO A 101 -12.83 21.29 20.01
C PRO A 101 -14.31 21.65 19.82
N ILE A 102 -14.56 22.78 19.17
CA ILE A 102 -15.88 23.17 18.68
C ILE A 102 -15.74 23.19 17.15
N PRO A 103 -16.21 22.13 16.45
CA PRO A 103 -16.08 22.06 15.01
C PRO A 103 -17.06 23.02 14.35
N ASP A 104 -16.63 23.64 13.26
CA ASP A 104 -17.48 24.24 12.24
C ASP A 104 -17.37 23.43 10.94
N GLY A 105 -18.29 23.65 10.01
CA GLY A 105 -18.21 23.04 8.70
C GLY A 105 -19.56 22.62 8.11
N PRO A 106 -19.56 22.23 6.83
CA PRO A 106 -20.78 21.98 6.06
C PRO A 106 -21.61 20.79 6.57
N PHE A 107 -21.01 19.87 7.33
CA PHE A 107 -21.69 18.68 7.86
C PHE A 107 -22.12 18.82 9.33
N VAL A 108 -21.78 19.93 9.99
CA VAL A 108 -21.96 20.09 11.45
C VAL A 108 -23.31 20.72 11.77
N GLY A 109 -24.06 20.09 12.68
CA GLY A 109 -25.31 20.65 13.19
C GLY A 109 -26.54 20.19 12.40
N LYS A 110 -27.44 21.14 12.10
CA LYS A 110 -28.78 20.89 11.52
C LYS A 110 -29.25 22.04 10.62
N GLY A 111 -30.23 21.75 9.77
CA GLY A 111 -30.87 22.70 8.86
C GLY A 111 -30.51 22.44 7.39
N ASP A 112 -31.26 23.10 6.50
CA ASP A 112 -31.30 22.79 5.06
C ASP A 112 -29.91 22.71 4.39
N ASP A 113 -29.01 23.66 4.67
CA ASP A 113 -27.66 23.65 4.09
C ASP A 113 -26.83 22.44 4.56
N VAL A 114 -26.98 22.04 5.82
CA VAL A 114 -26.30 20.87 6.38
C VAL A 114 -26.91 19.60 5.80
N ASP A 115 -28.24 19.55 5.71
CA ASP A 115 -28.95 18.40 5.17
C ASP A 115 -28.64 18.18 3.69
N ALA A 116 -28.49 19.25 2.90
CA ALA A 116 -28.02 19.17 1.52
C ALA A 116 -26.60 18.57 1.39
N MET A 117 -25.74 18.80 2.39
CA MET A 117 -24.39 18.22 2.41
C MET A 117 -24.40 16.75 2.78
N TRP A 118 -25.24 16.36 3.74
CA TRP A 118 -25.46 14.95 4.04
C TRP A 118 -26.10 14.22 2.86
N GLU A 119 -27.14 14.77 2.24
CA GLU A 119 -27.76 14.23 1.02
C GLU A 119 -26.73 14.03 -0.10
N TRP A 120 -25.85 15.01 -0.32
CA TRP A 120 -24.77 14.92 -1.30
C TRP A 120 -23.80 13.76 -1.01
N ALA A 121 -23.61 13.41 0.27
CA ALA A 121 -22.71 12.36 0.72
C ALA A 121 -23.38 10.99 0.95
N THR A 122 -24.70 10.94 1.14
CA THR A 122 -25.46 9.73 1.54
C THR A 122 -26.60 9.42 0.58
N ASP A 123 -27.78 9.96 0.87
CA ASP A 123 -29.06 9.46 0.37
C ASP A 123 -29.30 9.88 -1.09
N GLY A 124 -28.56 10.89 -1.56
CA GLY A 124 -28.51 11.30 -2.96
C GLY A 124 -27.65 10.40 -3.85
N ILE A 125 -27.03 9.35 -3.29
CA ILE A 125 -26.20 8.41 -4.04
C ILE A 125 -27.00 7.14 -4.36
N PRO A 126 -27.20 6.82 -5.65
CA PRO A 126 -27.93 5.62 -6.03
C PRO A 126 -27.14 4.36 -5.72
N ASP A 127 -27.86 3.26 -5.46
CA ASP A 127 -27.27 1.92 -5.53
C ASP A 127 -26.76 1.63 -6.95
N THR A 128 -25.90 0.63 -7.04
CA THR A 128 -25.42 0.13 -8.33
C THR A 128 -25.95 -1.28 -8.60
N MET A 129 -25.66 -1.79 -9.79
CA MET A 129 -26.05 -3.12 -10.22
C MET A 129 -24.81 -3.91 -10.64
N VAL A 130 -24.73 -5.16 -10.21
CA VAL A 130 -23.65 -6.09 -10.57
C VAL A 130 -24.20 -7.32 -11.26
N THR A 131 -23.38 -7.95 -12.07
CA THR A 131 -23.70 -9.25 -12.70
C THR A 131 -23.56 -10.39 -11.69
N LYS A 132 -24.17 -11.54 -12.00
CA LYS A 132 -23.98 -12.79 -11.23
C LYS A 132 -22.50 -13.16 -11.07
N SER A 133 -21.71 -13.02 -12.13
CA SER A 133 -20.27 -13.29 -12.10
C SER A 133 -19.52 -12.38 -11.15
N GLU A 134 -19.94 -11.12 -11.02
CA GLU A 134 -19.32 -10.15 -10.12
C GLU A 134 -19.69 -10.43 -8.66
N LEU A 135 -20.95 -10.78 -8.35
CA LEU A 135 -21.33 -11.26 -7.01
C LEU A 135 -20.48 -12.45 -6.57
N LEU A 136 -20.35 -13.46 -7.44
CA LEU A 136 -19.55 -14.65 -7.15
C LEU A 136 -18.07 -14.29 -6.97
N LYS A 137 -17.55 -13.31 -7.72
CA LYS A 137 -16.18 -12.80 -7.57
C LYS A 137 -15.97 -12.06 -6.25
N MET A 138 -17.02 -11.44 -5.70
CA MET A 138 -17.04 -10.88 -4.33
C MET A 138 -17.27 -11.97 -3.27
N ASN A 139 -17.35 -13.24 -3.66
CA ASN A 139 -17.65 -14.36 -2.76
C ASN A 139 -19.01 -14.22 -2.06
N MET A 140 -20.00 -13.67 -2.77
CA MET A 140 -21.38 -13.52 -2.31
C MET A 140 -22.29 -14.55 -3.00
N ASP A 141 -23.22 -15.13 -2.24
CA ASP A 141 -24.23 -16.04 -2.76
C ASP A 141 -25.36 -15.24 -3.44
N PRO A 142 -25.65 -15.45 -4.74
CA PRO A 142 -26.74 -14.78 -5.42
C PRO A 142 -28.14 -15.27 -4.99
N THR A 143 -28.23 -16.36 -4.23
CA THR A 143 -29.52 -16.93 -3.81
C THR A 143 -30.30 -15.96 -2.93
N GLY A 144 -31.46 -15.52 -3.41
CA GLY A 144 -32.33 -14.57 -2.69
C GLY A 144 -31.87 -13.11 -2.78
N ALA A 145 -30.79 -12.82 -3.52
CA ALA A 145 -30.40 -11.44 -3.80
C ALA A 145 -31.43 -10.76 -4.71
N LEU A 146 -31.59 -9.45 -4.56
CA LEU A 146 -32.55 -8.66 -5.33
C LEU A 146 -32.11 -8.55 -6.79
N GLU A 147 -32.83 -9.22 -7.67
CA GLU A 147 -32.67 -9.14 -9.12
C GLU A 147 -33.43 -7.92 -9.66
N VAL A 148 -32.77 -7.16 -10.52
CA VAL A 148 -33.33 -5.96 -11.15
C VAL A 148 -32.98 -5.90 -12.63
N THR A 149 -33.93 -5.41 -13.42
CA THR A 149 -33.70 -5.03 -14.81
C THR A 149 -33.60 -3.51 -14.90
N ASP A 150 -32.44 -3.01 -15.28
CA ASP A 150 -32.19 -1.57 -15.46
C ASP A 150 -33.11 -1.02 -16.57
N PRO A 151 -33.99 -0.06 -16.29
CA PRO A 151 -34.90 0.51 -17.29
C PRO A 151 -34.19 1.27 -18.41
N LYS A 152 -32.98 1.80 -18.17
CA LYS A 152 -32.23 2.58 -19.17
C LYS A 152 -31.53 1.68 -20.18
N THR A 153 -30.94 0.59 -19.71
CA THR A 153 -30.08 -0.28 -20.55
C THR A 153 -30.73 -1.62 -20.89
N GLY A 154 -31.80 -2.00 -20.20
CA GLY A 154 -32.42 -3.33 -20.30
C GLY A 154 -31.55 -4.45 -19.74
N ARG A 155 -30.44 -4.11 -19.05
CA ARG A 155 -29.54 -5.11 -18.48
C ARG A 155 -30.14 -5.67 -17.20
N HIS A 156 -30.07 -6.99 -17.08
CA HIS A 156 -30.44 -7.72 -15.88
C HIS A 156 -29.23 -7.92 -14.97
N GLY A 157 -29.42 -7.75 -13.67
CA GLY A 157 -28.37 -7.93 -12.67
C GLY A 157 -28.93 -7.93 -11.25
N TYR A 158 -28.05 -7.72 -10.29
CA TYR A 158 -28.37 -7.71 -8.87
C TYR A 158 -28.09 -6.32 -8.29
N ARG A 159 -29.07 -5.74 -7.59
CA ARG A 159 -28.91 -4.45 -6.91
C ARG A 159 -27.96 -4.62 -5.72
N VAL A 160 -26.98 -3.73 -5.60
CA VAL A 160 -26.01 -3.69 -4.49
C VAL A 160 -25.70 -2.25 -4.10
N ALA A 161 -25.50 -2.02 -2.81
CA ALA A 161 -25.07 -0.74 -2.27
C ALA A 161 -23.54 -0.71 -2.06
N ILE A 162 -22.92 0.47 -2.19
CA ILE A 162 -21.52 0.67 -1.80
C ILE A 162 -21.48 1.05 -0.32
N GLU A 163 -20.71 0.30 0.47
CA GLU A 163 -20.78 0.34 1.93
C GLU A 163 -20.46 1.71 2.56
N VAL A 164 -19.65 2.54 1.90
CA VAL A 164 -19.33 3.90 2.40
C VAL A 164 -20.56 4.78 2.55
N PHE A 165 -21.54 4.64 1.66
CA PHE A 165 -22.78 5.43 1.73
C PHE A 165 -23.69 4.93 2.85
N HIS A 166 -23.73 3.60 3.10
CA HIS A 166 -24.42 3.05 4.27
C HIS A 166 -23.77 3.51 5.60
N GLN A 167 -22.43 3.53 5.67
CA GLN A 167 -21.71 4.03 6.85
C GLN A 167 -22.01 5.51 7.09
N LEU A 168 -22.01 6.33 6.05
CA LEU A 168 -22.35 7.74 6.17
C LEU A 168 -23.84 7.96 6.49
N HIS A 169 -24.76 7.14 5.96
CA HIS A 169 -26.17 7.15 6.33
C HIS A 169 -26.37 6.87 7.83
N CYS A 170 -25.73 5.81 8.36
CA CYS A 170 -25.73 5.51 9.79
C CYS A 170 -25.23 6.69 10.63
N LEU A 171 -24.17 7.37 10.18
CA LEU A 171 -23.63 8.54 10.85
C LEU A 171 -24.59 9.75 10.78
N ASN A 172 -25.28 9.94 9.66
CA ASN A 172 -26.30 10.97 9.48
C ASN A 172 -27.49 10.74 10.42
N LEU A 173 -27.95 9.49 10.56
CA LEU A 173 -29.05 9.16 11.47
C LEU A 173 -28.67 9.45 12.92
N LEU A 174 -27.44 9.14 13.34
CA LEU A 174 -26.92 9.51 14.67
C LEU A 174 -26.91 11.03 14.87
N ARG A 175 -26.49 11.80 13.86
CA ARG A 175 -26.54 13.27 13.89
C ARG A 175 -27.99 13.77 14.02
N GLN A 176 -28.91 13.23 13.23
CA GLN A 176 -30.32 13.62 13.29
C GLN A 176 -30.94 13.29 14.65
N ALA A 177 -30.61 12.13 15.23
CA ALA A 177 -31.02 11.76 16.58
C ALA A 177 -30.46 12.70 17.65
N ASN A 178 -29.20 13.15 17.53
CA ASN A 178 -28.62 14.19 18.38
C ASN A 178 -29.38 15.54 18.28
N HIS A 179 -30.07 15.77 17.16
CA HIS A 179 -30.93 16.93 16.91
C HIS A 179 -32.42 16.55 16.80
N LYS A 180 -32.87 15.49 17.50
CA LYS A 180 -34.21 14.91 17.33
C LYS A 180 -35.35 15.92 17.41
N ALA A 181 -35.28 16.91 18.30
CA ALA A 181 -36.31 17.95 18.42
C ALA A 181 -36.54 18.75 17.11
N HIS A 182 -35.55 18.80 16.23
CA HIS A 182 -35.65 19.41 14.92
C HIS A 182 -36.14 18.44 13.84
N TYR A 183 -35.65 17.20 13.83
CA TYR A 183 -35.95 16.24 12.76
C TYR A 183 -37.22 15.42 12.96
N ALA A 184 -37.61 15.13 14.20
CA ALA A 184 -38.82 14.34 14.47
C ALA A 184 -40.11 14.95 13.86
N PRO A 185 -40.31 16.29 13.84
CA PRO A 185 -41.43 16.89 13.11
C PRO A 185 -41.36 16.77 11.58
N LEU A 186 -40.17 16.49 11.01
CA LEU A 186 -39.94 16.41 9.56
C LEU A 186 -40.16 15.00 9.00
N GLY A 187 -40.31 13.98 9.86
CA GLY A 187 -40.56 12.60 9.46
C GLY A 187 -39.31 11.72 9.47
N GLY A 188 -39.35 10.64 8.67
CA GLY A 188 -38.29 9.64 8.59
C GLY A 188 -38.09 8.85 9.89
N ASP A 189 -36.92 8.25 10.04
CA ASP A 189 -36.58 7.42 11.21
C ASP A 189 -36.75 8.17 12.53
N THR A 190 -36.40 9.46 12.58
CA THR A 190 -36.48 10.23 13.84
C THR A 190 -37.91 10.48 14.33
N ALA A 191 -38.90 10.31 13.46
CA ALA A 191 -40.33 10.41 13.76
C ALA A 191 -40.97 9.04 14.08
N ALA A 192 -40.23 7.94 13.89
CA ALA A 192 -40.71 6.60 14.20
C ALA A 192 -40.97 6.42 15.70
N GLU A 193 -41.68 5.34 16.03
CA GLU A 193 -41.88 4.96 17.42
C GLU A 193 -40.53 4.79 18.13
N PRO A 194 -40.44 5.13 19.43
CA PRO A 194 -39.17 5.14 20.15
C PRO A 194 -38.39 3.82 20.04
N GLU A 195 -39.09 2.69 20.08
CA GLU A 195 -38.49 1.35 19.98
C GLU A 195 -37.85 1.11 18.62
N ASP A 196 -38.50 1.52 17.53
CA ASP A 196 -37.99 1.35 16.16
C ASP A 196 -36.77 2.24 15.92
N LEU A 197 -36.84 3.51 16.33
CA LEU A 197 -35.71 4.43 16.24
C LEU A 197 -34.51 3.92 17.05
N HIS A 198 -34.71 3.44 18.28
CA HIS A 198 -33.61 2.90 19.08
C HIS A 198 -33.02 1.64 18.43
N GLY A 199 -33.86 0.73 17.91
CA GLY A 199 -33.39 -0.45 17.20
C GLY A 199 -32.53 -0.10 15.97
N HIS A 200 -32.96 0.91 15.19
CA HIS A 200 -32.19 1.40 14.05
C HIS A 200 -30.87 2.05 14.50
N LEU A 201 -30.89 2.90 15.54
CA LEU A 201 -29.67 3.51 16.07
C LEU A 201 -28.68 2.48 16.60
N ASP A 202 -29.13 1.44 17.31
CA ASP A 202 -28.27 0.35 17.79
C ASP A 202 -27.64 -0.42 16.61
N HIS A 203 -28.41 -0.68 15.55
CA HIS A 203 -27.89 -1.25 14.31
C HIS A 203 -26.80 -0.36 13.69
N CYS A 204 -27.07 0.95 13.55
CA CYS A 204 -26.13 1.92 13.00
C CYS A 204 -24.83 1.98 13.81
N ILE A 205 -24.94 2.01 15.14
CA ILE A 205 -23.80 2.05 16.06
C ILE A 205 -22.96 0.78 15.91
N ASP A 206 -23.57 -0.40 15.88
CA ASP A 206 -22.83 -1.64 15.75
C ASP A 206 -22.20 -1.80 14.35
N ALA A 207 -22.90 -1.41 13.29
CA ALA A 207 -22.37 -1.41 11.92
C ALA A 207 -21.13 -0.50 11.80
N LEU A 208 -21.21 0.74 12.32
CA LEU A 208 -20.08 1.67 12.34
C LEU A 208 -18.92 1.16 13.20
N ARG A 209 -19.21 0.56 14.36
CA ARG A 209 -18.19 -0.07 15.22
C ARG A 209 -17.45 -1.17 14.46
N GLN A 210 -18.18 -2.09 13.81
CA GLN A 210 -17.59 -3.17 13.02
C GLN A 210 -16.73 -2.62 11.87
N PHE A 211 -17.23 -1.62 11.15
CA PHE A 211 -16.48 -0.96 10.07
C PHE A 211 -15.17 -0.32 10.56
N VAL A 212 -15.22 0.49 11.63
CA VAL A 212 -14.04 1.15 12.19
C VAL A 212 -13.00 0.13 12.66
N MET A 213 -13.43 -0.95 13.34
CA MET A 213 -12.54 -2.03 13.76
C MET A 213 -11.96 -2.82 12.58
N CYS A 214 -12.74 -3.00 11.51
CA CYS A 214 -12.30 -3.68 10.29
C CYS A 214 -11.24 -2.88 9.54
N GLN A 215 -11.42 -1.56 9.40
CA GLN A 215 -10.43 -0.70 8.76
C GLN A 215 -9.18 -0.53 9.63
N GLY A 216 -9.34 -0.47 10.95
CA GLY A 216 -8.24 -0.46 11.92
C GLY A 216 -7.22 0.66 11.64
N ASP A 217 -7.64 1.92 11.73
CA ASP A 217 -6.76 3.07 11.45
C ASP A 217 -5.52 3.04 12.36
N THR A 218 -4.34 3.03 11.73
CA THR A 218 -3.03 2.96 12.41
C THR A 218 -2.33 4.32 12.48
N ASN A 219 -2.96 5.39 11.99
CA ASN A 219 -2.45 6.75 12.15
C ASN A 219 -2.39 7.14 13.63
N VAL A 220 -1.34 7.86 14.00
CA VAL A 220 -1.13 8.34 15.38
C VAL A 220 -1.31 9.86 15.44
N PHE A 221 -1.85 10.36 16.54
CA PHE A 221 -1.88 11.78 16.86
C PHE A 221 -1.02 12.04 18.10
N PRO A 222 -0.16 13.08 18.09
CA PRO A 222 0.51 13.50 19.32
C PRO A 222 -0.46 14.29 20.21
N PHE A 223 -0.12 14.40 21.49
CA PHE A 223 -0.77 15.33 22.41
C PHE A 223 0.06 16.61 22.55
N ARG A 224 -0.59 17.77 22.58
CA ARG A 224 0.04 19.10 22.72
C ARG A 224 -0.69 19.97 23.74
N PHE A 225 -0.09 21.08 24.14
CA PHE A 225 -0.68 22.07 25.07
C PHE A 225 -0.99 23.40 24.35
N PRO A 226 -1.95 23.44 23.41
CA PRO A 226 -2.18 24.61 22.58
C PRO A 226 -2.76 25.80 23.35
N PHE A 227 -3.48 25.56 24.46
CA PHE A 227 -4.20 26.60 25.20
C PHE A 227 -3.49 27.07 26.48
N ASN A 228 -2.31 26.51 26.81
CA ASN A 228 -1.58 26.78 28.06
C ASN A 228 -2.44 26.66 29.34
N ASP A 229 -3.49 25.83 29.30
CA ASP A 229 -4.41 25.52 30.40
C ASP A 229 -3.86 24.41 31.32
N GLY A 230 -2.75 23.78 30.93
CA GLY A 230 -2.14 22.66 31.63
C GLY A 230 -2.65 21.29 31.16
N ASP A 231 -3.58 21.25 30.20
CA ASP A 231 -4.18 20.02 29.70
C ASP A 231 -3.63 19.64 28.31
N PRO A 232 -3.30 18.35 28.09
CA PRO A 232 -2.89 17.87 26.78
C PRO A 232 -4.11 17.65 25.87
N TRP A 233 -4.07 18.25 24.68
CA TRP A 233 -5.07 18.12 23.63
C TRP A 233 -4.55 17.30 22.44
N PRO A 234 -5.37 16.42 21.85
CA PRO A 234 -4.96 15.63 20.68
C PRO A 234 -4.77 16.52 19.45
N ASP A 235 -3.64 16.35 18.77
CA ASP A 235 -3.33 17.02 17.51
C ASP A 235 -3.64 16.09 16.33
N TYR A 236 -4.82 16.27 15.75
CA TYR A 236 -5.27 15.49 14.61
C TYR A 236 -4.67 15.94 13.28
N SER A 237 -3.71 16.85 13.25
CA SER A 237 -3.08 17.32 12.01
C SER A 237 -2.13 16.30 11.39
N SER A 238 -2.01 15.08 11.91
CA SER A 238 -1.19 14.04 11.29
C SER A 238 -1.67 13.75 9.85
N PRO A 239 -0.75 13.67 8.87
CA PRO A 239 -1.09 13.31 7.50
C PRO A 239 -1.57 11.87 7.46
N ARG A 240 -2.65 11.62 6.72
CA ARG A 240 -3.24 10.28 6.57
C ARG A 240 -3.51 9.97 5.12
N MET A 241 -3.33 8.72 4.75
CA MET A 241 -3.68 8.23 3.42
C MET A 241 -5.16 7.85 3.38
N CYS A 242 -5.95 8.63 2.65
CA CYS A 242 -7.39 8.39 2.44
C CYS A 242 -7.64 7.85 1.04
N ARG A 243 -8.71 7.06 0.88
CA ARG A 243 -9.35 6.92 -0.43
C ARG A 243 -10.10 8.22 -0.71
N ASN A 244 -9.93 8.78 -1.90
CA ASN A 244 -10.60 9.99 -2.32
C ASN A 244 -12.11 9.69 -2.46
N PHE A 245 -12.90 10.29 -1.56
CA PHE A 245 -14.34 10.08 -1.48
C PHE A 245 -15.06 10.55 -2.75
N ASP A 246 -14.68 11.72 -3.27
CA ASP A 246 -15.29 12.29 -4.47
C ASP A 246 -15.18 11.34 -5.67
N LYS A 247 -14.04 10.65 -5.84
CA LYS A 247 -13.88 9.66 -6.91
C LYS A 247 -14.76 8.43 -6.75
N ILE A 248 -14.95 7.96 -5.51
CA ILE A 248 -15.86 6.85 -5.22
C ILE A 248 -17.31 7.29 -5.48
N ARG A 249 -17.66 8.51 -5.07
CA ARG A 249 -18.98 9.11 -5.27
C ARG A 249 -19.29 9.33 -6.75
N ASP A 250 -18.38 9.93 -7.50
CA ASP A 250 -18.54 10.17 -8.94
C ASP A 250 -18.80 8.85 -9.68
N TRP A 251 -18.05 7.81 -9.33
CA TRP A 251 -18.25 6.47 -9.89
C TRP A 251 -19.63 5.91 -9.55
N ALA A 252 -20.07 6.03 -8.29
CA ALA A 252 -21.37 5.52 -7.85
C ALA A 252 -22.53 6.21 -8.58
N VAL A 253 -22.45 7.54 -8.76
CA VAL A 253 -23.45 8.31 -9.50
C VAL A 253 -23.50 7.89 -10.97
N GLU A 254 -22.34 7.67 -11.61
CA GLU A 254 -22.26 7.23 -13.00
C GLU A 254 -22.81 5.81 -13.22
N HIS A 255 -22.64 4.93 -12.22
CA HIS A 255 -23.05 3.52 -12.27
C HIS A 255 -24.36 3.25 -11.52
N GLY A 256 -25.10 4.30 -11.18
CA GLY A 256 -26.35 4.22 -10.46
C GLY A 256 -27.44 3.52 -11.26
N VAL A 257 -28.18 2.62 -10.60
CA VAL A 257 -29.34 1.96 -11.18
C VAL A 257 -30.61 2.59 -10.64
N GLU A 258 -31.48 3.04 -11.55
CA GLU A 258 -32.84 3.46 -11.17
C GLU A 258 -33.63 2.26 -10.65
N ARG A 259 -34.80 2.54 -10.08
CA ARG A 259 -35.69 1.46 -9.65
C ARG A 259 -36.00 0.51 -10.82
N GLY A 260 -35.74 -0.77 -10.62
CA GLY A 260 -35.92 -1.79 -11.64
C GLY A 260 -37.40 -1.94 -12.01
N VAL A 261 -37.69 -2.30 -13.26
CA VAL A 261 -39.08 -2.57 -13.70
C VAL A 261 -39.72 -3.75 -12.95
N ASP A 262 -38.89 -4.65 -12.45
CA ASP A 262 -39.29 -5.85 -11.71
C ASP A 262 -39.17 -5.67 -10.18
N GLU A 263 -38.80 -4.46 -9.72
CA GLU A 263 -38.54 -4.17 -8.31
C GLU A 263 -39.84 -3.82 -7.56
N PRO A 264 -40.17 -4.50 -6.44
CA PRO A 264 -41.42 -4.28 -5.70
C PRO A 264 -41.63 -2.82 -5.26
N GLU A 265 -42.89 -2.37 -5.19
CA GLU A 265 -43.22 -1.10 -4.51
C GLU A 265 -43.08 -1.31 -3.00
N HIS A 266 -42.33 -0.42 -2.36
CA HIS A 266 -42.17 -0.35 -0.91
C HIS A 266 -42.84 0.93 -0.41
#